data_AF-A0A947WJS2-F1
#
_entry.id   AF-A0A947WJS2-F1
#
_cell.length_a   1.000
_cell.length_b   1.000
_cell.length_c   1.000
_cell.angle_alpha   90.00
_cell.angle_beta   90.00
_cell.angle_gamma   90.00
#
_symmetry.space_group_name_H-M   'P 1'
#
loop_
_entity.id
_entity.type
_entity.pdbx_description
1 polymer ?
#
loop_
_entity_poly.entity_id
_entity_poly.type
_entity_poly.pdbx_seq_one_letter_code
_entity_poly.pdbx_strand_id
1 'polypeptide(L)' 'IRLEGHYNIGTEIEIAGVKGEVKKINLRTTVLKADKGILHIIPNSSIAHITIINKGSKKGSASSI' A
#
# COMPACT_ATOMS: atom_id res chain seq x y z
N ILE A 1 -8.46 15.86 -10.22
CA ILE A 1 -8.81 14.85 -9.20
C ILE A 1 -7.52 14.46 -8.46
N ARG A 2 -7.47 14.59 -7.14
CA ARG A 2 -6.25 14.35 -6.34
C ARG A 2 -6.26 12.88 -5.90
N LEU A 3 -5.32 12.07 -6.40
CA LEU A 3 -5.15 10.65 -6.05
C LEU A 3 -4.59 10.45 -4.61
N GLU A 4 -4.71 11.45 -3.74
CA GLU A 4 -4.00 11.50 -2.44
C GLU A 4 -4.72 10.74 -1.31
N GLY A 5 -5.81 10.03 -1.59
CA GLY A 5 -6.70 9.52 -0.54
C GLY A 5 -6.83 8.00 -0.40
N HIS A 6 -6.17 7.19 -1.23
CA HIS A 6 -6.52 5.75 -1.27
C HIS A 6 -5.74 4.88 -0.28
N TYR A 7 -4.55 5.28 0.17
CA TYR A 7 -3.74 4.46 1.08
C TYR A 7 -2.84 5.32 1.97
N ASN A 8 -2.48 4.79 3.14
CA ASN A 8 -1.65 5.48 4.13
C ASN A 8 -0.23 4.90 4.17
N ILE A 9 0.71 5.69 4.68
CA ILE A 9 2.04 5.21 5.06
C ILE A 9 1.88 4.04 6.06
N GLY A 10 2.65 2.97 5.86
CA GLY A 10 2.56 1.74 6.64
C GLY A 10 1.60 0.69 6.09
N THR A 11 0.79 1.03 5.08
CA THR A 11 -0.09 0.07 4.41
C THR A 11 0.70 -0.78 3.43
N GLU A 12 0.45 -2.09 3.41
CA GLU A 12 0.97 -2.97 2.37
C GLU A 12 0.08 -2.83 1.12
N ILE A 13 0.67 -2.41 0.01
CA ILE A 13 -0.03 -2.23 -1.27
C ILE A 13 0.75 -2.88 -2.40
N GLU A 14 0.06 -3.11 -3.52
CA GLU A 14 0.66 -3.51 -4.77
C GLU A 14 0.29 -2.49 -5.86
N ILE A 15 1.31 -1.86 -6.45
CA ILE A 15 1.17 -0.88 -7.52
C ILE A 15 2.22 -1.12 -8.60
N ALA A 16 1.85 -0.97 -9.88
CA ALA A 16 2.75 -1.15 -11.02
C ALA A 16 3.54 -2.48 -11.00
N GLY A 17 2.93 -3.56 -10.49
CA GLY A 17 3.55 -4.89 -10.34
C GLY A 17 4.56 -5.00 -9.18
N VAL A 18 4.67 -3.96 -8.34
CA VAL A 18 5.52 -3.96 -7.14
C VAL A 18 4.64 -4.04 -5.91
N LYS A 19 4.84 -5.10 -5.13
CA LYS A 19 4.24 -5.27 -3.81
C LYS A 19 5.20 -4.78 -2.72
N GLY A 20 4.69 -3.96 -1.80
CA GLY A 20 5.49 -3.48 -0.68
C GLY A 20 4.73 -2.58 0.28
N GLU A 21 5.41 -2.21 1.37
CA GLU A 21 4.88 -1.29 2.36
C GLU A 21 5.13 0.16 1.91
N VAL A 22 4.10 1.00 2.00
CA VAL A 22 4.22 2.43 1.71
C VAL A 22 5.10 3.09 2.78
N LYS A 23 6.27 3.58 2.38
CA LYS A 23 7.16 4.32 3.29
C LYS A 23 7.01 5.82 3.20
N LYS A 24 6.70 6.34 2.01
CA LYS A 24 6.53 7.77 1.80
C LYS A 24 5.58 8.04 0.63
N ILE A 25 4.76 9.06 0.78
CA ILE A 25 3.89 9.57 -0.28
C ILE A 25 4.28 11.02 -0.51
N ASN A 26 4.64 11.36 -1.75
CA ASN A 26 4.82 12.73 -2.20
C ASN A 26 3.73 13.08 -3.22
N LEU A 27 3.63 14.36 -3.57
CA LEU A 27 2.66 14.88 -4.55
C LEU A 27 2.67 14.13 -5.90
N ARG A 28 3.86 13.68 -6.35
CA ARG A 28 4.07 13.09 -7.67
C ARG A 28 4.64 11.69 -7.66
N THR A 29 4.99 11.17 -6.49
CA THR A 29 5.65 9.85 -6.36
C THR A 29 5.24 9.15 -5.07
N THR A 30 5.10 7.84 -5.14
CA THR A 30 4.95 6.95 -3.99
C THR A 30 6.20 6.10 -3.84
N VAL A 31 6.70 5.99 -2.60
CA VAL A 31 7.86 5.16 -2.26
C VAL A 31 7.37 3.90 -1.55
N LEU A 32 7.63 2.76 -2.17
CA LEU A 32 7.39 1.44 -1.58
C LEU A 32 8.68 0.80 -1.11
N LYS A 33 8.63 0.14 0.03
CA LYS A 33 9.67 -0.80 0.46
C LYS A 33 9.17 -2.21 0.21
N ALA A 34 9.80 -2.89 -0.74
CA ALA A 34 9.58 -4.30 -1.00
C ALA A 34 10.37 -5.17 -0.02
N ASP A 35 10.13 -6.47 -0.07
CA ASP A 35 10.92 -7.45 0.66
C ASP A 35 12.40 -7.37 0.25
N LYS A 36 13.31 -7.76 1.17
CA LYS A 36 14.78 -7.69 1.00
C LYS A 36 15.37 -6.27 0.99
N GLY A 37 14.61 -5.26 1.42
CA GLY A 37 15.13 -3.90 1.64
C GLY A 37 15.23 -3.04 0.37
N ILE A 38 14.61 -3.48 -0.72
CA ILE A 38 14.57 -2.72 -1.98
C ILE A 38 13.54 -1.59 -1.86
N LEU A 39 13.92 -0.38 -2.29
CA LEU A 39 13.04 0.78 -2.34
C LEU A 39 12.66 1.09 -3.79
N HIS A 40 11.36 1.18 -4.06
CA HIS A 40 10.81 1.54 -5.37
C HIS A 40 10.20 2.94 -5.29
N ILE A 41 10.59 3.81 -6.22
CA ILE A 41 10.04 5.16 -6.36
C ILE A 41 9.16 5.16 -7.62
N ILE A 42 7.84 5.24 -7.42
CA ILE A 42 6.86 5.07 -8.49
C ILE A 42 6.15 6.42 -8.72
N PRO A 43 6.23 7.01 -9.92
CA PRO A 43 5.48 8.22 -10.24
C PRO A 43 3.97 7.98 -10.20
N ASN A 44 3.23 8.87 -9.55
CA ASN A 44 1.78 8.75 -9.39
C ASN A 44 1.04 8.68 -10.75
N SER A 45 1.57 9.35 -11.78
CA SER A 45 1.02 9.32 -13.14
C SER A 45 1.14 7.97 -13.85
N SER A 46 2.02 7.08 -13.37
CA SER A 46 2.20 5.74 -13.92
C SER A 46 1.30 4.68 -13.27
N ILE A 47 0.57 5.07 -12.22
CA ILE A 47 -0.27 4.15 -11.45
C ILE A 47 -1.64 4.04 -12.11
N ALA A 48 -1.87 2.94 -12.83
CA ALA A 48 -3.16 2.66 -13.46
C ALA A 48 -4.19 2.05 -12.48
N HIS A 49 -3.72 1.24 -11.52
CA HIS A 49 -4.53 0.59 -10.51
C HIS A 49 -3.73 0.41 -9.22
N ILE A 50 -4.43 0.37 -8.09
CA ILE A 50 -3.86 0.20 -6.75
C ILE A 50 -4.58 -0.95 -6.07
N THR A 51 -3.82 -1.94 -5.60
CA THR A 51 -4.36 -3.02 -4.77
C THR A 51 -3.93 -2.81 -3.32
N ILE A 52 -4.90 -2.66 -2.41
CA ILE A 52 -4.63 -2.50 -0.98
C ILE A 52 -4.75 -3.87 -0.31
N ILE A 53 -3.69 -4.29 0.38
CA ILE A 53 -3.63 -5.58 1.06
C ILE A 53 -3.96 -5.37 2.53
N ASN A 54 -5.25 -5.35 2.84
CA ASN A 54 -5.68 -5.41 4.23
C ASN A 54 -5.53 -6.85 4.72
N LYS A 55 -4.55 -7.09 5.61
CA LYS A 55 -4.53 -8.32 6.39
C LYS A 55 -5.78 -8.30 7.26
N GLY A 56 -6.84 -8.95 6.77
CA GLY A 56 -8.10 -9.05 7.48
C GLY A 56 -7.82 -9.48 8.91
N SER A 57 -8.20 -8.63 9.86
CA SER A 57 -8.28 -9.03 11.26
C SER A 57 -9.04 -10.34 11.30
N LYS A 58 -8.39 -11.43 11.73
CA LYS A 58 -9.11 -12.63 12.12
C LYS A 58 -10.08 -12.21 13.24
N LYS A 59 -11.33 -11.89 12.90
CA LYS A 59 -12.44 -12.00 13.85
C LYS A 59 -12.68 -13.48 14.02
N GLY A 60 -11.96 -14.05 14.98
CA GLY A 60 -12.06 -15.44 15.37
C GLY A 60 -11.78 -15.57 16.85
N SER A 61 -12.76 -15.20 17.67
CA SER A 61 -12.95 -15.80 18.99
C SER A 61 -14.44 -15.75 19.31
N ALA A 62 -15.11 -16.89 19.12
CA ALA A 62 -16.37 -17.16 19.76
C ALA A 62 -16.18 -17.10 21.28
N SER A 63 -17.13 -16.51 22.01
CA SER A 63 -17.45 -16.96 23.37
C SER A 63 -18.91 -16.64 23.64
N SER A 64 -19.65 -17.74 23.80
CA SER A 64 -20.92 -17.94 24.48
C SER A 64 -21.33 -16.84 25.46
N ILE A 65 -22.61 -16.46 25.42
CA ILE A 65 -23.63 -16.64 26.48
C ILE A 65 -25.00 -16.63 25.78
#